data_AF-A0A0D2ARU9-F1
#
_entry.id   AF-A0A0D2ARU9-F1
#
_cell.length_a   1.000
_cell.length_b   1.000
_cell.length_c   1.000
_cell.angle_alpha   90.00
_cell.angle_beta   90.00
_cell.angle_gamma   90.00
#
_symmetry.space_group_name_H-M   'P 1'
#
loop_
_entity.id
_entity.type
_entity.pdbx_description
1 polymer ?
#
loop_
_entity_poly.entity_id
_entity_poly.type
_entity_poly.pdbx_seq_one_letter_code
_entity_poly.pdbx_strand_id
1 'polypeptide(L)'
;MAQTPTQRRANEKHAKSVEKRMGKPETAYKKKEVKRSPVGVAAVVLLIFVVIAPLLIEQLRLLPQVWNFILGLLAKVGLVSK
;
A
#
# COMPACT_ATOMS: atom_id res chain seq x y z
N MET A 1 45.98 -11.63 37.33
CA MET A 1 47.07 -11.94 36.37
C MET A 1 46.89 -11.03 35.18
N ALA A 2 47.86 -10.16 34.89
CA ALA A 2 47.84 -9.32 33.69
C ALA A 2 48.31 -10.15 32.49
N GLN A 3 47.70 -9.95 31.31
CA GLN A 3 48.17 -10.60 30.10
C GLN A 3 49.60 -10.17 29.78
N THR A 4 50.43 -11.14 29.41
CA THR A 4 51.80 -10.85 28.96
C THR A 4 51.76 -10.20 27.57
N PRO A 5 52.77 -9.39 27.21
CA PRO A 5 52.87 -8.81 25.86
C PRO A 5 52.80 -9.86 24.75
N THR A 6 53.32 -11.05 25.02
CA THR A 6 53.28 -12.20 24.10
C THR A 6 51.86 -12.74 23.91
N GLN A 7 51.08 -12.86 24.99
CA GLN A 7 49.66 -13.25 24.91
C GLN A 7 48.84 -12.21 24.16
N ARG A 8 49.10 -10.92 24.38
CA ARG A 8 48.42 -9.84 23.64
C ARG A 8 48.66 -9.95 22.14
N ARG A 9 49.92 -10.14 21.70
CA ARG A 9 50.26 -10.34 20.29
C ARG A 9 49.63 -11.61 19.71
N ALA A 10 49.56 -12.70 20.48
CA ALA A 10 48.93 -13.94 20.05
C ALA A 10 47.41 -13.77 19.85
N ASN A 11 46.74 -13.07 20.78
CA ASN A 11 45.32 -12.76 20.69
C ASN A 11 45.01 -11.86 19.48
N GLU A 12 45.86 -10.85 19.21
CA GLU A 12 45.73 -9.99 18.03
C GLU A 12 45.87 -10.78 16.72
N LYS A 13 46.82 -11.72 16.64
CA LYS A 13 46.98 -12.60 15.47
C LYS A 13 45.77 -13.52 15.29
N HIS A 14 45.27 -14.09 16.39
CA HIS A 14 44.10 -14.95 16.35
C HIS A 14 42.85 -14.18 15.90
N ALA A 15 42.60 -13.01 16.48
CA ALA A 15 41.48 -12.13 16.12
C ALA A 15 41.46 -11.80 14.62
N LYS A 16 42.61 -11.40 14.04
CA LYS A 16 42.73 -11.12 12.60
C LYS A 16 42.43 -12.36 11.73
N SER A 17 42.84 -13.54 12.19
CA SER A 17 42.58 -14.79 11.47
C SER A 17 41.12 -15.22 11.53
N VAL A 18 40.44 -14.96 12.66
CA VAL A 18 39.01 -15.20 12.85
C VAL A 18 38.20 -14.21 12.02
N GLU A 19 38.54 -12.93 12.05
CA GLU A 19 37.89 -11.88 11.25
C GLU A 19 37.96 -12.19 9.74
N LYS A 20 39.12 -12.67 9.25
CA LYS A 20 39.28 -13.08 7.84
C LYS A 20 38.42 -14.30 7.46
N ARG A 21 38.10 -15.18 8.42
CA ARG A 21 37.30 -16.40 8.20
C ARG A 21 35.80 -16.17 8.32
N MET A 22 35.39 -15.19 9.13
CA MET A 22 33.98 -14.92 9.45
C MET A 22 33.19 -14.26 8.31
N GLY A 23 33.84 -13.86 7.22
CA GLY A 23 33.17 -13.20 6.09
C GLY A 23 32.62 -11.81 6.45
N LYS A 24 31.76 -11.24 5.59
CA LYS A 24 31.10 -9.96 5.89
C LYS A 24 29.97 -10.20 6.90
N PRO A 25 29.84 -9.36 7.95
CA PRO A 25 28.78 -9.50 8.95
C PRO A 25 27.41 -9.38 8.31
N GLU A 26 26.39 -10.05 8.87
CA GLU A 26 25.01 -10.00 8.36
C GLU A 26 24.45 -8.57 8.30
N THR A 27 24.94 -7.69 9.17
CA THR A 27 24.63 -6.25 9.19
C THR A 27 25.21 -5.47 8.01
N ALA A 28 26.17 -6.03 7.27
CA ALA A 28 26.72 -5.45 6.06
C ALA A 28 25.86 -5.73 4.81
N TYR A 29 24.89 -6.66 4.89
CA TYR A 29 23.94 -6.85 3.81
C TYR A 29 22.88 -5.76 3.91
N LYS A 30 22.94 -4.79 2.99
CA LYS A 30 21.86 -3.81 2.83
C LYS A 30 20.56 -4.58 2.61
N LYS A 31 19.59 -4.37 3.51
CA LYS A 31 18.25 -4.95 3.42
C LYS A 31 17.71 -4.67 2.02
N LYS A 32 17.38 -5.75 1.29
CA LYS A 32 16.89 -5.68 -0.09
C LYS A 32 15.71 -4.71 -0.12
N GLU A 33 15.86 -3.58 -0.80
CA GLU A 33 14.79 -2.59 -0.86
C GLU A 33 13.54 -3.24 -1.46
N VAL A 34 12.41 -3.04 -0.79
CA VAL A 34 11.13 -3.55 -1.25
C VAL A 34 10.82 -2.82 -2.56
N LYS A 35 10.85 -3.55 -3.67
CA LYS A 35 10.46 -3.02 -4.98
C LYS A 35 9.02 -2.54 -4.89
N ARG A 36 8.81 -1.22 -4.91
CA ARG A 36 7.46 -0.64 -4.95
C ARG A 36 6.88 -0.80 -6.36
N SER A 37 5.56 -0.90 -6.43
CA SER A 37 4.83 -0.81 -7.70
C SER A 37 5.16 0.52 -8.40
N PRO A 38 5.37 0.53 -9.73
CA PRO A 38 5.54 1.76 -10.48
C PRO A 38 4.25 2.60 -10.51
N VAL A 39 3.11 2.00 -10.19
CA VAL A 39 1.80 2.66 -10.12
C VAL A 39 1.47 2.92 -8.65
N GLY A 40 1.30 4.20 -8.31
CA GLY A 40 0.89 4.63 -6.98
C GLY A 40 -0.60 4.40 -6.73
N VAL A 41 -0.99 4.36 -5.46
CA VAL A 41 -2.38 4.14 -5.01
C VAL A 41 -3.35 5.15 -5.62
N ALA A 42 -2.94 6.43 -5.73
CA ALA A 42 -3.77 7.48 -6.32
C ALA A 42 -4.18 7.17 -7.78
N ALA A 43 -3.26 6.62 -8.58
CA ALA A 43 -3.56 6.26 -9.97
C ALA A 43 -4.55 5.09 -10.06
N VAL A 44 -4.42 4.11 -9.16
CA VAL A 44 -5.37 2.99 -9.06
C VAL A 44 -6.76 3.48 -8.68
N VAL A 45 -6.85 4.34 -7.66
CA VAL A 45 -8.13 4.93 -7.21
C VAL A 45 -8.79 5.74 -8.32
N LEU A 46 -8.00 6.54 -9.06
CA LEU A 46 -8.52 7.32 -10.18
C LEU A 46 -9.05 6.43 -11.31
N LEU A 47 -8.35 5.36 -11.65
CA LEU A 47 -8.84 4.39 -12.65
C LEU A 47 -10.15 3.75 -12.23
N ILE A 48 -10.26 3.30 -10.98
CA ILE A 48 -11.50 2.74 -10.43
C ILE A 48 -12.63 3.77 -10.54
N PHE A 49 -12.36 5.02 -10.17
CA PHE A 49 -13.35 6.09 -10.27
C PHE A 49 -13.82 6.33 -11.72
N VAL A 50 -12.89 6.42 -12.68
CA VAL A 50 -13.22 6.63 -14.09
C VAL A 50 -14.10 5.51 -14.66
N VAL A 51 -13.94 4.28 -14.18
CA VAL A 51 -14.75 3.14 -14.61
C VAL A 51 -16.11 3.11 -13.90
N ILE A 52 -16.15 3.35 -12.58
CA ILE A 52 -17.36 3.17 -11.76
C ILE A 52 -18.29 4.40 -11.80
N ALA A 53 -17.74 5.61 -11.76
CA ALA A 53 -18.52 6.84 -11.71
C ALA A 53 -19.56 6.99 -12.85
N PRO A 54 -19.22 6.76 -14.14
CA PRO A 54 -20.21 6.89 -15.21
C PRO A 54 -21.34 5.86 -15.07
N LEU A 55 -21.02 4.64 -14.61
CA LEU A 55 -22.03 3.62 -14.35
C LEU A 55 -23.04 4.12 -13.31
N LEU A 56 -22.57 4.67 -12.19
CA LEU A 56 -23.44 5.24 -11.15
C LEU A 56 -24.27 6.42 -11.66
N ILE A 57 -23.64 7.33 -12.42
CA ILE A 57 -24.31 8.51 -12.98
C ILE A 57 -25.49 8.12 -13.89
N GLU A 58 -25.38 7.01 -14.63
CA GLU A 58 -26.49 6.51 -15.44
C GLU A 58 -27.72 6.13 -14.60
N GLN A 59 -27.55 5.53 -13.43
CA GLN A 59 -28.69 5.25 -12.55
C GLN A 59 -29.28 6.54 -11.97
N LEU A 60 -28.44 7.52 -11.62
CA LEU A 60 -28.93 8.83 -11.18
C LEU A 60 -29.73 9.55 -12.25
N ARG A 61 -29.43 9.33 -13.54
CA ARG A 61 -30.17 9.95 -14.65
C ARG A 61 -31.63 9.48 -14.73
N LEU A 62 -31.97 8.33 -14.14
CA LEU A 62 -33.34 7.81 -14.07
C LEU A 62 -34.16 8.44 -12.93
N LEU A 63 -33.53 9.17 -12.00
CA LEU A 63 -34.21 9.77 -10.86
C LEU A 63 -35.39 10.67 -11.25
N PRO A 64 -35.28 11.58 -12.25
CA PRO A 64 -36.41 12.42 -12.66
C PRO A 64 -37.60 11.60 -13.18
N GLN A 65 -37.34 10.53 -13.94
CA GLN A 65 -38.38 9.67 -14.51
C GLN A 65 -39.06 8.85 -13.42
N VAL A 66 -38.28 8.30 -12.49
CA VAL A 66 -38.78 7.58 -11.31
C VAL A 66 -39.62 8.52 -10.44
N TRP A 67 -39.15 9.76 -10.23
CA TRP A 67 -39.88 10.76 -9.48
C TRP A 67 -41.22 11.12 -10.14
N ASN A 68 -41.23 11.37 -11.44
CA ASN A 68 -42.45 11.65 -12.19
C ASN A 68 -43.42 10.46 -12.18
N PHE A 69 -42.90 9.23 -12.23
CA PHE A 69 -43.70 8.03 -12.11
C PHE A 69 -44.37 7.93 -10.72
N ILE A 70 -43.62 8.17 -9.65
CA ILE A 70 -44.13 8.19 -8.27
C ILE A 70 -45.19 9.29 -8.11
N LEU A 71 -44.92 10.51 -8.57
CA LEU A 71 -45.89 11.61 -8.55
C LEU A 71 -47.16 11.26 -9.33
N GLY A 72 -47.02 10.60 -10.48
CA GLY A 72 -48.17 10.12 -11.27
C GLY A 72 -49.00 9.06 -10.54
N LEU A 73 -48.37 8.18 -9.76
CA LEU A 73 -49.09 7.22 -8.90
C LEU A 73 -49.82 7.92 -7.76
N LEU A 74 -49.15 8.85 -7.07
CA LEU A 74 -49.76 9.62 -5.99
C LEU A 74 -50.94 10.47 -6.48
N ALA A 75 -50.82 11.08 -7.66
CA ALA A 75 -51.91 11.83 -8.28
C ALA A 75 -53.11 10.95 -8.64
N LYS A 76 -52.89 9.71 -9.11
CA LYS A 76 -53.98 8.75 -9.37
C LYS A 76 -54.74 8.34 -8.12
N VAL A 77 -54.08 8.31 -6.97
CA VAL A 77 -54.69 8.00 -5.67
C VAL A 77 -55.24 9.26 -4.98
N GLY A 78 -55.15 10.44 -5.62
CA GLY A 78 -55.68 11.70 -5.09
C GLY A 78 -54.84 12.33 -3.98
N LEU A 79 -53.62 11.83 -3.75
CA LEU A 79 -52.69 12.32 -2.72
C LEU A 79 -51.93 13.58 -3.14
N VAL A 80 -51.84 13.86 -4.44
CA VAL A 80 -51.11 15.00 -5.02
C VAL A 80 -51.92 15.59 -6.17
N SER A 81 -52.04 16.93 -6.23
CA SER A 81 -52.64 17.62 -7.37
C SER A 81 -51.67 17.62 -8.56
N LYS A 82 -52.21 17.40 -9.76
CA LYS A 82 -51.48 17.55 -11.02
C LYS A 82 -51.05 19.00 -11.26
#